data_AF-X0Y3F6-F1
#
_entry.id   AF-X0Y3F6-F1
#
_cell.length_a   1.000
_cell.length_b   1.000
_cell.length_c   1.000
_cell.angle_alpha   90.00
_cell.angle_beta   90.00
_cell.angle_gamma   90.00
#
_symmetry.space_group_name_H-M   'P 1'
#
loop_
_entity.id
_entity.type
_entity.pdbx_description
1 polymer ?
#
loop_
_entity_poly.entity_id
_entity_poly.type
_entity_poly.pdbx_seq_one_letter_code
_entity_poly.pdbx_strand_id
1 'polypeptide(L)' 'MIEHLLQLGSSDLHQLAAALRSHRLSAPFNSVGIGRLVTRAASQDIASELQGLSDQGFSAEQLASVLDLVVKDR' A
#
# COMPACT_ATOMS: atom_id res chain seq x y z
N MET A 1 8.80 7.69 -4.71
CA MET A 1 9.24 7.66 -3.29
C MET A 1 8.06 7.18 -2.47
N ILE A 2 8.29 6.47 -1.35
CA ILE A 2 7.23 5.84 -0.51
C ILE A 2 6.88 6.70 0.72
N GLU A 3 6.97 8.02 0.58
CA GLU A 3 6.89 8.95 1.72
C GLU A 3 5.53 8.92 2.40
N HIS A 4 4.45 8.79 1.64
CA HIS A 4 3.09 8.75 2.19
C HIS A 4 2.82 7.39 2.86
N LEU A 5 3.33 6.30 2.29
CA LEU A 5 3.32 4.98 2.95
C LEU A 5 4.03 5.02 4.30
N LEU A 6 5.15 5.74 4.41
CA LEU A 6 5.87 5.96 5.66
C LEU A 6 5.15 6.86 6.67
N GLN A 7 4.06 7.54 6.30
CA GLN A 7 3.22 8.34 7.20
C GLN A 7 1.99 7.59 7.70
N LEU A 8 1.62 6.46 7.08
CA LEU A 8 0.50 5.65 7.52
C LEU A 8 0.71 5.05 8.92
N GLY A 9 -0.36 4.89 9.68
CA GLY A 9 -0.33 4.19 10.96
C GLY A 9 -0.06 2.69 10.78
N SER A 10 0.44 2.02 11.82
CA SER A 10 0.73 0.57 11.74
C SER A 10 -0.51 -0.28 11.43
N SER A 11 -1.72 0.16 11.84
CA SER A 11 -2.97 -0.54 11.50
C SER A 11 -3.28 -0.46 10.01
N ASP A 12 -3.12 0.71 9.39
CA ASP A 12 -3.36 0.94 7.97
C ASP A 12 -2.38 0.13 7.11
N LEU A 13 -1.10 0.12 7.49
CA LEU A 13 -0.07 -0.66 6.82
C LEU A 13 -0.36 -2.16 6.85
N HIS A 14 -0.77 -2.71 8.00
CA HIS A 14 -1.19 -4.11 8.09
C HIS A 14 -2.41 -4.42 7.23
N GLN A 15 -3.42 -3.52 7.20
CA GLN A 15 -4.61 -3.72 6.37
C GLN A 15 -4.27 -3.73 4.88
N LEU A 16 -3.40 -2.83 4.42
CA LEU A 16 -2.91 -2.80 3.05
C LEU A 16 -2.12 -4.07 2.71
N ALA A 17 -1.19 -4.49 3.58
CA ALA A 17 -0.39 -5.69 3.38
C ALA A 17 -1.27 -6.95 3.29
N ALA A 18 -2.29 -7.06 4.16
CA ALA A 18 -3.26 -8.15 4.11
C ALA A 18 -4.11 -8.14 2.82
N ALA A 19 -4.54 -6.95 2.37
CA ALA A 19 -5.33 -6.80 1.14
C ALA A 19 -4.51 -7.17 -0.12
N LEU A 20 -3.22 -6.82 -0.14
CA LEU A 20 -2.28 -7.20 -1.20
C LEU A 20 -2.05 -8.71 -1.24
N ARG A 21 -1.78 -9.34 -0.09
CA ARG A 21 -1.59 -10.80 0.00
C ARG A 21 -2.81 -11.60 -0.44
N SER A 22 -3.98 -11.14 -0.02
CA SER A 22 -5.25 -11.77 -0.40
C SER A 22 -5.69 -11.44 -1.83
N HIS A 23 -4.91 -10.68 -2.59
CA HIS A 23 -5.21 -10.24 -3.96
C HIS A 23 -6.54 -9.44 -4.06
N ARG A 24 -7.07 -8.99 -2.91
CA ARG A 24 -8.22 -8.06 -2.86
C ARG A 24 -7.85 -6.67 -3.35
N LEU A 25 -6.55 -6.35 -3.25
CA LEU A 25 -5.95 -5.16 -3.82
C LEU A 25 -4.85 -5.62 -4.78
N SER A 26 -4.99 -5.27 -6.05
CA SER A 26 -4.06 -5.63 -7.12
C SER A 26 -3.94 -4.48 -8.11
N ALA A 27 -2.85 -4.48 -8.88
CA ALA A 27 -2.66 -3.51 -9.94
C ALA A 27 -3.75 -3.68 -11.04
N PRO A 28 -4.26 -2.57 -11.62
CA PRO A 28 -3.88 -1.17 -11.34
C PRO A 28 -4.45 -0.64 -10.02
N PHE A 29 -3.56 -0.08 -9.19
CA PHE A 29 -3.91 0.50 -7.90
C PHE A 29 -4.61 1.84 -8.09
N ASN A 30 -5.78 2.01 -7.46
CA ASN A 30 -6.57 3.23 -7.57
C ASN A 30 -7.05 3.72 -6.20
N SER A 31 -7.28 5.02 -6.10
CA SER A 31 -7.65 5.70 -4.85
C SER A 31 -8.99 5.22 -4.28
N VAL A 32 -9.88 4.67 -5.11
CA VAL A 32 -11.18 4.13 -4.69
C VAL A 32 -11.00 2.81 -3.94
N GLY A 33 -10.19 1.90 -4.46
CA GLY A 33 -9.85 0.63 -3.80
C GLY A 33 -9.08 0.86 -2.51
N ILE A 34 -8.07 1.73 -2.56
CA ILE A 34 -7.24 2.10 -1.40
C ILE A 34 -8.07 2.82 -0.33
N GLY A 35 -8.98 3.71 -0.72
CA GLY A 35 -9.84 4.47 0.21
C GLY A 35 -10.85 3.62 1.01
N ARG A 36 -10.95 2.31 0.73
CA ARG A 36 -11.70 1.35 1.58
C ARG A 36 -10.89 0.85 2.77
N LEU A 37 -9.57 1.04 2.75
CA LEU A 37 -8.63 0.51 3.73
C LEU A 37 -7.95 1.63 4.54
N VAL A 38 -7.70 2.77 3.90
CA VAL A 38 -7.07 3.93 4.53
C VAL A 38 -7.96 5.17 4.40
N THR A 39 -7.61 6.23 5.13
CA THR A 39 -8.34 7.50 5.04
C THR A 39 -8.38 8.03 3.62
N ARG A 40 -9.51 8.63 3.23
CA ARG A 40 -9.71 9.19 1.88
C ARG A 40 -8.69 10.29 1.52
N ALA A 41 -8.15 10.99 2.51
CA ALA A 41 -7.14 12.01 2.30
C ALA A 41 -5.81 11.41 1.80
N ALA A 42 -5.40 10.27 2.34
CA ALA A 42 -4.16 9.60 1.94
C ALA A 42 -4.35 8.69 0.71
N SER A 43 -5.58 8.32 0.36
CA SER A 43 -5.81 7.23 -0.60
C SER A 43 -5.28 7.49 -2.01
N GLN A 44 -5.23 8.75 -2.44
CA GLN A 44 -4.70 9.12 -3.75
C GLN A 44 -3.18 8.97 -3.80
N ASP A 45 -2.48 9.50 -2.80
CA ASP A 45 -1.02 9.46 -2.76
C ASP A 45 -0.53 8.02 -2.57
N ILE A 46 -1.16 7.26 -1.69
CA ILE A 46 -0.85 5.84 -1.47
C ILE A 46 -1.11 5.01 -2.74
N ALA A 47 -2.20 5.28 -3.47
CA ALA A 47 -2.46 4.60 -4.74
C ALA A 47 -1.36 4.92 -5.77
N SER A 48 -0.94 6.18 -5.85
CA SER A 48 0.14 6.60 -6.76
C SER A 48 1.48 5.96 -6.41
N GLU A 49 1.82 5.85 -5.12
CA GLU A 49 3.07 5.21 -4.69
C GLU A 49 3.06 3.70 -4.95
N LEU A 50 1.97 3.01 -4.63
CA LEU A 50 1.82 1.58 -4.91
C LEU A 50 1.83 1.30 -6.42
N GLN A 51 1.17 2.14 -7.22
CA GLN A 51 1.21 2.03 -8.67
C GLN A 51 2.63 2.26 -9.20
N GLY A 52 3.33 3.30 -8.73
CA GLY A 52 4.71 3.56 -9.14
C GLY A 52 5.68 2.43 -8.79
N LEU A 53 5.46 1.72 -7.68
CA LEU A 53 6.23 0.50 -7.36
C LEU A 53 5.83 -0.68 -8.25
N SER A 54 4.55 -0.85 -8.55
CA SER A 54 4.07 -1.88 -9.50
C SER A 54 4.65 -1.68 -10.89
N ASP A 55 4.75 -0.43 -11.35
CA ASP A 55 5.31 -0.06 -12.65
C ASP A 55 6.82 -0.34 -12.72
N GLN A 56 7.49 -0.41 -11.57
CA GLN A 56 8.87 -0.87 -11.44
C GLN A 56 9.00 -2.41 -11.38
N GLY A 57 7.89 -3.14 -11.49
CA GLY A 57 7.87 -4.61 -11.54
C GLY A 57 7.64 -5.28 -10.18
N PHE A 58 7.28 -4.54 -9.13
CA PHE A 58 6.97 -5.14 -7.83
C PHE A 58 5.62 -5.87 -7.88
N SER A 59 5.59 -7.12 -7.45
CA SER A 59 4.36 -7.88 -7.27
C SER A 59 3.59 -7.44 -6.02
N ALA A 60 2.29 -7.75 -5.95
CA ALA A 60 1.49 -7.47 -4.75
C ALA A 60 2.09 -8.12 -3.47
N GLU A 61 2.69 -9.29 -3.59
CA GLU A 61 3.34 -9.99 -2.48
C GLU A 61 4.63 -9.29 -2.03
N GLN A 62 5.43 -8.79 -2.97
CA GLN A 62 6.63 -8.00 -2.67
C GLN A 62 6.25 -6.67 -2.03
N LEU A 63 5.21 -6.00 -2.54
CA LEU A 63 4.65 -4.79 -1.93
C LEU A 63 4.21 -5.03 -0.49
N ALA A 64 3.45 -6.11 -0.24
CA ALA A 64 3.03 -6.46 1.12
C ALA A 64 4.23 -6.70 2.05
N SER A 65 5.30 -7.30 1.54
CA SER A 65 6.52 -7.53 2.31
C SER A 65 7.27 -6.24 2.63
N VAL A 66 7.27 -5.26 1.72
CA VAL A 66 7.81 -3.91 1.97
C VAL A 66 7.00 -3.21 3.06
N LEU A 67 5.67 -3.29 3.03
CA LEU A 67 4.82 -2.70 4.07
C LEU A 67 5.09 -3.31 5.45
N ASP A 68 5.25 -4.64 5.53
CA ASP A 68 5.61 -5.32 6.77
C ASP A 68 6.99 -4.89 7.28
N LEU A 69 7.96 -4.65 6.39
CA LEU A 69 9.28 -4.16 6.77
C LEU A 69 9.19 -2.77 7.41
N VAL A 70 8.41 -1.87 6.81
CA VAL A 70 8.14 -0.53 7.36
C VAL A 70 7.49 -0.61 8.73
N VAL A 71 6.57 -1.56 8.95
CA VAL A 71 5.95 -1.77 10.26
C VAL A 71 6.96 -2.27 11.29
N LYS A 72 7.88 -3.17 10.92
CA LYS A 72 8.87 -3.77 11.83
C LYS A 72 10.00 -2.82 12.22
N ASP A 73 10.33 -1.86 11.37
CA ASP A 73 11.39 -0.87 11.62
C ASP A 73 10.98 0.21 12.64
N ARG A 74 9.68 0.33 12.92
CA ARG A 74 9.11 1.28 13.89
C ARG A 74 8.97 0.69 15.28
#